data_AF-U4T8E6-F1
#
_entry.id   AF-U4T8E6-F1
#
_cell.length_a   1.000
_cell.length_b   1.000
_cell.length_c   1.000
_cell.angle_alpha   90.00
_cell.angle_beta   90.00
_cell.angle_gamma   90.00
#
_symmetry.space_group_name_H-M   'P 1'
#
loop_
_entity.id
_entity.type
_entity.pdbx_description
1 polymer ?
#
loop_
_entity_poly.entity_id
_entity_poly.type
_entity_poly.pdbx_seq_one_letter_code
_entity_poly.pdbx_strand_id
1 'polypeptide(L)'
;MNFSRQALLGIGMILGGSVMLYAMVQQIGDSNKPQSTSAMIDKPSTEQESPQPLTTDIETEKRILAQKQKERAARVAEQERLAQQFLTEQETAEAQALAKARAESQQYVENIASTNEQNAEVETEKNTESDVKSKEAQDTEKLIKAADEALQEAKAKKQAEDKKQQAQAEKNRENAEAAKKEPPTSPSDYQVKRGDGLIKLARQYNMPVEVLAQANDMSPSTSLQLGQNITIPSRKQVQRLEREAAAAEQVREEKRQKEEALAKKSTDAKRDAQQKLSDARKEVKETDAKGSFGVQVALANDQGKADELAKKFQSAGYQVKTSATSRGVRVIVGPERGKVAALALKDKINSDPKVNTTSAWVLYWR
;
A
#
# COMPACT_ATOMS: atom_id res chain seq x y z
N MET A 1 15.76 -58.08 11.78
CA MET A 1 14.94 -58.33 10.58
C MET A 1 14.30 -57.02 10.16
N ASN A 2 14.41 -56.74 8.87
CA ASN A 2 14.32 -55.42 8.25
C ASN A 2 12.89 -54.87 8.22
N PHE A 3 12.70 -53.61 8.62
CA PHE A 3 11.56 -52.81 8.18
C PHE A 3 12.06 -51.66 7.30
N SER A 4 11.59 -51.72 6.06
CA SER A 4 12.03 -50.96 4.90
C SER A 4 11.00 -49.89 4.56
N ARG A 5 11.52 -48.68 4.32
CA ARG A 5 11.06 -47.66 3.34
C ARG A 5 9.54 -47.52 3.15
N GLN A 6 8.91 -46.66 3.95
CA GLN A 6 8.01 -45.57 3.54
C GLN A 6 7.28 -45.00 4.77
N ALA A 7 6.87 -43.74 4.67
CA ALA A 7 6.10 -42.96 5.64
C ALA A 7 6.89 -42.28 6.78
N LEU A 8 7.67 -41.25 6.44
CA LEU A 8 7.75 -39.97 7.19
C LEU A 8 8.60 -38.94 6.42
N LEU A 9 8.14 -38.56 5.23
CA LEU A 9 8.56 -37.33 4.55
C LEU A 9 7.41 -36.32 4.67
N GLY A 10 7.12 -35.93 5.90
CA GLY A 10 6.37 -34.74 6.24
C GLY A 10 7.30 -33.86 7.07
N ILE A 11 7.37 -32.57 6.71
CA ILE A 11 8.21 -31.53 7.32
C ILE A 11 9.63 -31.47 6.70
N GLY A 12 9.70 -30.94 5.48
CA GLY A 12 10.97 -30.73 4.80
C GLY A 12 10.91 -29.80 3.61
N MET A 13 10.08 -28.74 3.61
CA MET A 13 10.25 -27.64 2.65
C MET A 13 9.55 -26.34 3.07
N ILE A 14 9.76 -25.89 4.31
CA ILE A 14 9.44 -24.51 4.74
C ILE A 14 10.71 -23.87 5.32
N LEU A 15 11.84 -24.00 4.62
CA LEU A 15 13.09 -23.31 4.95
C LEU A 15 13.89 -22.90 3.69
N GLY A 16 13.21 -22.72 2.55
CA GLY A 16 13.84 -22.28 1.29
C GLY A 16 13.58 -20.81 0.92
N GLY A 17 12.62 -20.13 1.56
CA GLY A 17 12.22 -18.76 1.17
C GLY A 17 12.86 -17.63 2.00
N SER A 18 13.49 -17.95 3.13
CA SER A 18 14.02 -16.94 4.07
C SER A 18 15.50 -16.60 3.83
N VAL A 19 16.30 -17.55 3.33
CA VAL A 19 17.76 -17.35 3.17
C VAL A 19 18.11 -16.49 1.94
N MET A 20 17.26 -16.47 0.91
CA MET A 20 17.55 -15.69 -0.31
C MET A 20 17.32 -14.18 -0.11
N LEU A 21 16.49 -13.79 0.85
CA LEU A 21 16.25 -12.37 1.18
C LEU A 21 17.38 -11.77 2.02
N TYR A 22 18.13 -12.60 2.76
CA TYR A 22 19.30 -12.15 3.52
C TYR A 22 20.53 -11.92 2.61
N ALA A 23 20.69 -12.72 1.54
CA ALA A 23 21.80 -12.55 0.59
C ALA A 23 21.66 -11.29 -0.30
N MET A 24 20.45 -10.82 -0.58
CA MET A 24 20.23 -9.62 -1.40
C MET A 24 20.41 -8.31 -0.61
N VAL A 25 20.33 -8.37 0.73
CA VAL A 25 20.53 -7.21 1.63
C VAL A 25 22.02 -6.99 1.97
N GLN A 26 22.89 -7.99 1.84
CA GLN A 26 24.33 -7.82 2.07
C GLN A 26 25.09 -7.24 0.86
N GLN A 27 24.53 -7.29 -0.35
CA GLN A 27 25.20 -6.85 -1.58
C GLN A 27 25.06 -5.33 -1.89
N ILE A 28 24.85 -4.53 -0.84
CA ILE A 28 25.00 -3.06 -0.87
C ILE A 28 25.97 -2.60 0.25
N GLY A 29 26.51 -3.54 1.06
CA GLY A 29 27.21 -3.24 2.31
C GLY A 29 28.74 -3.28 2.31
N ASP A 30 29.42 -3.59 1.20
CA ASP A 30 30.89 -3.74 1.18
C ASP A 30 31.53 -3.06 -0.03
N SER A 31 31.74 -1.75 0.08
CA SER A 31 32.70 -1.00 -0.75
C SER A 31 33.12 0.27 -0.01
N ASN A 32 33.78 0.10 1.14
CA ASN A 32 34.58 1.18 1.71
C ASN A 32 35.89 0.61 2.30
N LYS A 33 36.99 0.82 1.58
CA LYS A 33 38.31 0.92 2.21
C LYS A 33 39.07 2.08 1.56
N PRO A 34 39.70 2.95 2.38
CA PRO A 34 40.24 4.23 1.93
C PRO A 34 41.67 4.07 1.42
N GLN A 35 42.06 4.90 0.45
CA GLN A 35 43.46 5.23 0.23
C GLN A 35 43.62 6.75 0.12
N SER A 36 44.28 7.29 1.13
CA SER A 36 44.98 8.57 1.10
C SER A 36 46.17 8.49 0.13
N THR A 37 46.32 9.49 -0.72
CA THR A 37 47.63 10.04 -1.09
C THR A 37 47.55 11.56 -1.05
N SER A 38 48.36 12.14 -0.15
CA SER A 38 48.64 13.56 -0.02
C SER A 38 49.63 14.04 -1.08
N ALA A 39 49.55 15.35 -1.39
CA ALA A 39 50.64 16.30 -1.68
C ALA A 39 51.50 16.06 -2.94
N MET A 40 51.96 17.04 -3.72
CA MET A 40 52.09 18.51 -3.64
C MET A 40 52.54 19.01 -5.03
N ILE A 41 52.74 20.35 -5.18
CA ILE A 41 53.22 21.18 -6.33
C ILE A 41 52.08 21.83 -7.15
N ASP A 42 51.97 23.15 -7.34
CA ASP A 42 52.73 24.33 -6.86
C ASP A 42 51.82 25.58 -6.93
N LYS A 43 52.11 26.61 -6.12
CA LYS A 43 51.57 28.00 -6.15
C LYS A 43 52.57 28.92 -6.89
N PRO A 44 52.29 30.19 -7.31
CA PRO A 44 51.40 31.18 -6.66
C PRO A 44 50.62 32.18 -7.59
N SER A 45 49.85 33.09 -6.95
CA SER A 45 49.35 34.40 -7.46
C SER A 45 48.13 34.35 -8.43
N THR A 46 47.07 35.17 -8.42
CA THR A 46 46.69 36.47 -7.80
C THR A 46 45.18 36.71 -8.06
N GLU A 47 44.51 37.52 -7.21
CA GLU A 47 43.21 38.23 -7.34
C GLU A 47 41.95 37.65 -8.06
N GLN A 48 40.80 37.79 -7.36
CA GLN A 48 39.45 38.17 -7.82
C GLN A 48 38.83 37.51 -9.07
N GLU A 49 37.78 36.70 -8.88
CA GLU A 49 36.39 37.01 -9.31
C GLU A 49 35.40 35.88 -8.91
N SER A 50 34.20 36.29 -8.55
CA SER A 50 33.08 35.48 -8.07
C SER A 50 32.59 34.42 -9.07
N PRO A 51 32.28 33.16 -8.68
CA PRO A 51 31.36 32.36 -9.46
C PRO A 51 29.93 32.72 -9.05
N GLN A 52 29.22 33.42 -9.93
CA GLN A 52 27.75 33.43 -9.91
C GLN A 52 27.27 31.97 -9.99
N PRO A 53 26.24 31.54 -9.23
CA PRO A 53 25.74 30.19 -9.37
C PRO A 53 25.12 30.06 -10.76
N LEU A 54 25.68 29.15 -11.57
CA LEU A 54 25.08 28.70 -12.82
C LEU A 54 23.61 28.37 -12.56
N THR A 55 22.71 29.16 -13.14
CA THR A 55 21.31 28.80 -13.27
C THR A 55 21.23 27.64 -14.24
N THR A 56 21.32 26.41 -13.74
CA THR A 56 21.06 25.23 -14.57
C THR A 56 19.61 25.27 -15.01
N ASP A 57 19.42 25.26 -16.32
CA ASP A 57 18.17 25.46 -17.04
C ASP A 57 17.08 24.45 -16.57
N ILE A 58 16.02 24.95 -15.92
CA ILE A 58 14.93 24.16 -15.30
C ILE A 58 14.29 23.20 -16.31
N GLU A 59 14.30 23.55 -17.59
CA GLU A 59 13.79 22.69 -18.67
C GLU A 59 14.63 21.44 -18.88
N THR A 60 15.95 21.54 -18.69
CA THR A 60 16.88 20.42 -18.85
C THR A 60 16.69 19.40 -17.73
N GLU A 61 16.54 19.84 -16.48
CA GLU A 61 16.25 18.94 -15.36
C GLU A 61 14.90 18.23 -15.52
N LYS A 62 13.88 18.94 -16.01
CA LYS A 62 12.57 18.34 -16.32
C LYS A 62 12.67 17.27 -17.40
N ARG A 63 13.44 17.50 -18.46
CA ARG A 63 13.66 16.49 -19.52
C ARG A 63 14.38 15.26 -18.97
N ILE A 64 15.41 15.44 -18.16
CA ILE A 64 16.15 14.33 -17.53
C ILE A 64 15.24 13.53 -16.59
N LEU A 65 14.38 14.21 -15.82
CA LEU A 65 13.43 13.54 -14.93
C LEU A 65 12.39 12.73 -15.72
N ALA A 66 11.81 13.33 -16.77
CA ALA A 66 10.85 12.65 -17.63
C ALA A 66 11.49 11.42 -18.33
N GLN A 67 12.75 11.54 -18.76
CA GLN A 67 13.50 10.43 -19.33
C GLN A 67 13.74 9.31 -18.32
N LYS A 68 14.14 9.64 -17.08
CA LYS A 68 14.30 8.65 -16.00
C LYS A 68 13.00 7.96 -15.63
N GLN A 69 11.88 8.69 -15.64
CA GLN A 69 10.55 8.10 -15.40
C GLN A 69 10.16 7.14 -16.51
N LYS A 70 10.41 7.51 -17.77
CA LYS A 70 10.16 6.64 -18.93
C LYS A 70 10.99 5.36 -18.89
N GLU A 71 12.26 5.47 -18.53
CA GLU A 71 13.15 4.31 -18.40
C GLU A 71 12.71 3.37 -17.26
N ARG A 72 12.36 3.93 -16.09
CA ARG A 72 11.81 3.13 -15.00
C ARG A 72 10.51 2.44 -15.39
N ALA A 73 9.59 3.14 -16.05
CA ALA A 73 8.33 2.57 -16.52
C ALA A 73 8.57 1.44 -17.54
N ALA A 74 9.51 1.61 -18.47
CA ALA A 74 9.87 0.58 -19.43
C ALA A 74 10.43 -0.67 -18.75
N ARG A 75 11.34 -0.51 -17.79
CA ARG A 75 11.92 -1.62 -17.04
C ARG A 75 10.87 -2.39 -16.23
N VAL A 76 9.93 -1.68 -15.61
CA VAL A 76 8.81 -2.31 -14.88
C VAL A 76 7.91 -3.06 -15.84
N ALA A 77 7.55 -2.47 -16.98
CA ALA A 77 6.74 -3.12 -17.99
C ALA A 77 7.40 -4.40 -18.55
N GLU A 78 8.72 -4.41 -18.75
CA GLU A 78 9.45 -5.64 -19.13
C GLU A 78 9.40 -6.70 -18.04
N GLN A 79 9.61 -6.32 -16.78
CA GLN A 79 9.50 -7.25 -15.65
C GLN A 79 8.10 -7.86 -15.55
N GLU A 80 7.06 -7.05 -15.74
CA GLU A 80 5.67 -7.52 -15.75
C GLU A 80 5.40 -8.51 -16.88
N ARG A 81 5.94 -8.26 -18.09
CA ARG A 81 5.80 -9.19 -19.22
C ARG A 81 6.51 -10.52 -18.96
N LEU A 82 7.70 -10.49 -18.39
CA LEU A 82 8.42 -11.71 -18.01
C LEU A 82 7.67 -12.48 -16.93
N ALA A 83 7.12 -11.79 -15.94
CA ALA A 83 6.29 -12.41 -14.91
C ALA A 83 5.03 -13.07 -15.50
N GLN A 84 4.36 -12.41 -16.45
CA GLN A 84 3.21 -12.99 -17.15
C GLN A 84 3.60 -14.22 -17.95
N GLN A 85 4.72 -14.19 -18.69
CA GLN A 85 5.21 -15.35 -19.43
C GLN A 85 5.51 -16.53 -18.50
N PHE A 86 6.18 -16.28 -17.38
CA PHE A 86 6.47 -17.31 -16.38
C PHE A 86 5.18 -17.93 -15.80
N LEU A 87 4.19 -17.10 -15.48
CA LEU A 87 2.89 -17.59 -14.99
C LEU A 87 2.18 -18.45 -16.05
N THR A 88 2.17 -18.01 -17.31
CA THR A 88 1.57 -18.80 -18.40
C THR A 88 2.31 -20.12 -18.62
N GLU A 89 3.64 -20.13 -18.54
CA GLU A 89 4.44 -21.34 -18.66
C GLU A 89 4.12 -22.31 -17.50
N GLN A 90 4.02 -21.79 -16.27
CA GLN A 90 3.64 -22.57 -15.10
C GLN A 90 2.24 -23.19 -15.25
N GLU A 91 1.26 -22.42 -15.73
CA GLU A 91 -0.11 -22.91 -15.99
C GLU A 91 -0.11 -24.01 -17.06
N THR A 92 0.65 -23.84 -18.15
CA THR A 92 0.75 -24.87 -19.20
C THR A 92 1.41 -26.15 -18.70
N ALA A 93 2.45 -26.04 -17.87
CA ALA A 93 3.12 -27.19 -17.27
C ALA A 93 2.19 -27.94 -16.30
N GLU A 94 1.43 -27.22 -15.48
CA GLU A 94 0.43 -27.80 -14.58
C GLU A 94 -0.68 -28.52 -15.37
N ALA A 95 -1.20 -27.88 -16.42
CA ALA A 95 -2.21 -28.48 -17.29
C ALA A 95 -1.71 -29.77 -17.98
N GLN A 96 -0.47 -29.78 -18.46
CA GLN A 96 0.15 -30.96 -19.05
C GLN A 96 0.38 -32.08 -18.02
N ALA A 97 0.86 -31.74 -16.82
CA ALA A 97 1.05 -32.72 -15.75
C ALA A 97 -0.29 -33.34 -15.32
N LEU A 98 -1.33 -32.52 -15.19
CA LEU A 98 -2.69 -32.96 -14.88
C LEU A 98 -3.25 -33.86 -15.99
N ALA A 99 -3.05 -33.51 -17.26
CA ALA A 99 -3.47 -34.33 -18.39
C ALA A 99 -2.76 -35.69 -18.40
N LYS A 100 -1.44 -35.70 -18.15
CA LYS A 100 -0.65 -36.93 -18.05
C LYS A 100 -1.11 -37.81 -16.88
N ALA A 101 -1.31 -37.23 -15.70
CA ALA A 101 -1.80 -37.94 -14.52
C ALA A 101 -3.19 -38.56 -14.76
N ARG A 102 -4.08 -37.84 -15.48
CA ARG A 102 -5.37 -38.40 -15.88
C ARG A 102 -5.21 -39.60 -16.81
N ALA A 103 -4.36 -39.49 -17.84
CA ALA A 103 -4.10 -40.59 -18.77
C ALA A 103 -3.52 -41.82 -18.05
N GLU A 104 -2.55 -41.62 -17.15
CA GLU A 104 -1.99 -42.70 -16.32
C GLU A 104 -3.08 -43.34 -15.46
N SER A 105 -3.92 -42.54 -14.79
CA SER A 105 -5.03 -43.07 -13.98
C SER A 105 -6.05 -43.86 -14.79
N GLN A 106 -6.33 -43.45 -16.03
CA GLN A 106 -7.21 -44.18 -16.94
C GLN A 106 -6.61 -45.53 -17.32
N GLN A 107 -5.31 -45.59 -17.61
CA GLN A 107 -4.62 -46.86 -17.86
C GLN A 107 -4.62 -47.80 -16.65
N TYR A 108 -4.50 -47.27 -15.43
CA TYR A 108 -4.65 -48.08 -14.22
C TYR A 108 -6.05 -48.68 -14.10
N VAL A 109 -7.10 -47.90 -14.37
CA VAL A 109 -8.48 -48.39 -14.34
C VAL A 109 -8.73 -49.43 -15.43
N GLU A 110 -8.23 -49.21 -16.66
CA GLU A 110 -8.33 -50.16 -17.76
C GLU A 110 -7.57 -51.47 -17.49
N ASN A 111 -6.37 -51.39 -16.92
CA ASN A 111 -5.62 -52.59 -16.52
C ASN A 111 -6.29 -53.35 -15.38
N ILE A 112 -6.91 -52.66 -14.40
CA ILE A 112 -7.69 -53.32 -13.35
C ILE A 112 -8.96 -53.97 -13.92
N ALA A 113 -9.64 -53.31 -14.86
CA ALA A 113 -10.77 -53.88 -15.59
C ALA A 113 -10.35 -55.13 -16.39
N SER A 114 -9.18 -55.08 -17.05
CA SER A 114 -8.62 -56.19 -17.84
C SER A 114 -8.11 -57.36 -16.99
N THR A 115 -7.59 -57.08 -15.78
CA THR A 115 -7.13 -58.12 -14.82
C THR A 115 -8.30 -58.86 -14.18
N ASN A 116 -9.47 -58.23 -14.07
CA ASN A 116 -10.71 -58.89 -13.66
C ASN A 116 -11.36 -59.73 -14.78
N GLU A 117 -11.00 -59.51 -16.05
CA GLU A 117 -11.45 -60.34 -17.17
C GLU A 117 -10.54 -61.57 -17.43
N GLN A 118 -9.32 -61.62 -16.87
CA GLN A 118 -8.38 -62.75 -17.05
C GLN A 118 -8.40 -63.82 -15.95
N ASN A 119 -9.35 -63.75 -15.01
CA ASN A 119 -9.58 -64.79 -13.99
C ASN A 119 -10.85 -65.64 -14.23
N ALA A 120 -11.41 -65.59 -15.44
CA ALA A 120 -12.55 -66.41 -15.83
C ALA A 120 -12.26 -67.15 -17.14
N GLU A 121 -11.48 -68.25 -17.07
CA GLU A 121 -11.64 -69.52 -17.82
C GLU A 121 -10.31 -70.24 -18.05
N VAL A 122 -10.09 -71.38 -17.37
CA VAL A 122 -9.73 -72.72 -17.91
C VAL A 122 -10.09 -73.71 -16.76
N GLU A 123 -11.06 -74.61 -16.88
CA GLU A 123 -10.87 -75.94 -17.46
C GLU A 123 -12.19 -76.56 -17.99
N THR A 124 -12.05 -77.12 -19.19
CA THR A 124 -12.93 -77.97 -19.97
C THR A 124 -13.07 -79.38 -19.41
N GLU A 125 -14.23 -80.05 -19.59
CA GLU A 125 -14.33 -81.36 -20.26
C GLU A 125 -15.79 -81.83 -20.48
N LYS A 126 -15.96 -82.82 -21.36
CA LYS A 126 -17.12 -83.05 -22.25
C LYS A 126 -17.85 -84.39 -21.94
N ASN A 127 -19.16 -84.43 -22.24
CA ASN A 127 -20.13 -85.56 -22.24
C ASN A 127 -20.63 -86.01 -20.84
N THR A 128 -21.92 -86.17 -20.54
CA THR A 128 -23.01 -86.84 -21.28
C THR A 128 -24.39 -86.47 -20.68
N GLU A 129 -25.40 -86.30 -21.55
CA GLU A 129 -26.86 -86.50 -21.37
C GLU A 129 -27.71 -85.75 -20.33
N SER A 130 -28.90 -85.32 -20.80
CA SER A 130 -30.11 -84.85 -20.08
C SER A 130 -29.94 -83.57 -19.23
N ASP A 131 -30.74 -82.51 -19.35
CA ASP A 131 -32.17 -82.48 -19.60
C ASP A 131 -32.61 -81.12 -20.19
N VAL A 132 -33.73 -81.17 -20.89
CA VAL A 132 -34.45 -80.03 -21.47
C VAL A 132 -34.91 -79.07 -20.36
N LYS A 133 -34.97 -77.76 -20.70
CA LYS A 133 -35.81 -76.69 -20.11
C LYS A 133 -35.05 -75.55 -19.43
N SER A 134 -34.71 -74.52 -20.21
CA SER A 134 -34.93 -73.08 -19.91
C SER A 134 -34.05 -72.19 -20.81
N LYS A 135 -34.50 -71.93 -22.04
CA LYS A 135 -33.86 -70.97 -22.96
C LYS A 135 -34.72 -69.73 -23.27
N GLU A 136 -35.81 -69.49 -22.54
CA GLU A 136 -36.72 -68.36 -22.79
C GLU A 136 -36.82 -67.34 -21.65
N ALA A 137 -35.95 -67.39 -20.64
CA ALA A 137 -35.97 -66.43 -19.52
C ALA A 137 -34.78 -65.45 -19.47
N GLN A 138 -33.71 -65.67 -20.24
CA GLN A 138 -32.48 -64.86 -20.15
C GLN A 138 -32.33 -63.78 -21.23
N ASP A 139 -33.09 -63.85 -22.33
CA ASP A 139 -33.05 -62.83 -23.38
C ASP A 139 -33.97 -61.64 -23.11
N THR A 140 -35.05 -61.84 -22.34
CA THR A 140 -35.97 -60.75 -21.94
C THR A 140 -35.39 -59.83 -20.86
N GLU A 141 -34.52 -60.34 -19.97
CA GLU A 141 -33.92 -59.53 -18.89
C GLU A 141 -32.79 -58.61 -19.39
N LYS A 142 -32.01 -59.04 -20.39
CA LYS A 142 -30.98 -58.21 -21.04
C LYS A 142 -31.55 -57.08 -21.90
N LEU A 143 -32.68 -57.32 -22.58
CA LEU A 143 -33.34 -56.31 -23.40
C LEU A 143 -34.07 -55.24 -22.56
N ILE A 144 -34.59 -55.59 -21.38
CA ILE A 144 -35.26 -54.65 -20.46
C ILE A 144 -34.22 -53.76 -19.74
N LYS A 145 -33.08 -54.32 -19.30
CA LYS A 145 -32.00 -53.53 -18.68
C LYS A 145 -31.34 -52.52 -19.63
N ALA A 146 -31.12 -52.93 -20.88
CA ALA A 146 -30.57 -52.05 -21.92
C ALA A 146 -31.55 -50.92 -22.32
N ALA A 147 -32.86 -51.18 -22.27
CA ALA A 147 -33.88 -50.16 -22.53
C ALA A 147 -34.01 -49.14 -21.38
N ASP A 148 -33.88 -49.58 -20.12
CA ASP A 148 -33.91 -48.69 -18.95
C ASP A 148 -32.65 -47.83 -18.82
N GLU A 149 -31.46 -48.36 -19.14
CA GLU A 149 -30.21 -47.59 -19.16
C GLU A 149 -30.21 -46.54 -20.30
N ALA A 150 -30.74 -46.88 -21.48
CA ALA A 150 -30.92 -45.93 -22.58
C ALA A 150 -31.93 -44.81 -22.25
N LEU A 151 -32.99 -45.12 -21.50
CA LEU A 151 -33.97 -44.12 -21.05
C LEU A 151 -33.39 -43.19 -19.96
N GLN A 152 -32.52 -43.71 -19.09
CA GLN A 152 -31.82 -42.92 -18.08
C GLN A 152 -30.74 -42.02 -18.68
N GLU A 153 -29.97 -42.50 -19.66
CA GLU A 153 -29.00 -41.67 -20.39
C GLU A 153 -29.67 -40.57 -21.22
N ALA A 154 -30.83 -40.86 -21.83
CA ALA A 154 -31.60 -39.86 -22.57
C ALA A 154 -32.19 -38.77 -21.65
N LYS A 155 -32.64 -39.13 -20.43
CA LYS A 155 -33.12 -38.17 -19.43
C LYS A 155 -31.99 -37.32 -18.84
N ALA A 156 -30.81 -37.91 -18.61
CA ALA A 156 -29.63 -37.20 -18.12
C ALA A 156 -29.09 -36.19 -19.15
N LYS A 157 -29.09 -36.54 -20.44
CA LYS A 157 -28.70 -35.63 -21.53
C LYS A 157 -29.68 -34.46 -21.70
N LYS A 158 -30.99 -34.72 -21.60
CA LYS A 158 -32.04 -33.68 -21.68
C LYS A 158 -31.98 -32.71 -20.49
N GLN A 159 -31.76 -33.22 -19.27
CA GLN A 159 -31.57 -32.39 -18.07
C GLN A 159 -30.27 -31.56 -18.10
N ALA A 160 -29.21 -32.05 -18.75
CA ALA A 160 -27.97 -31.32 -18.92
C ALA A 160 -28.08 -30.19 -19.98
N GLU A 161 -28.88 -30.39 -21.03
CA GLU A 161 -29.21 -29.35 -22.01
C GLU A 161 -30.15 -28.29 -21.43
N ASP A 162 -31.17 -28.67 -20.67
CA ASP A 162 -32.07 -27.73 -20.01
C ASP A 162 -31.33 -26.84 -18.99
N LYS A 163 -30.37 -27.40 -18.24
CA LYS A 163 -29.50 -26.62 -17.32
C LYS A 163 -28.55 -25.68 -18.06
N LYS A 164 -28.03 -26.07 -19.23
CA LYS A 164 -27.19 -25.19 -20.06
C LYS A 164 -28.00 -24.05 -20.67
N GLN A 165 -29.24 -24.31 -21.10
CA GLN A 165 -30.13 -23.29 -21.64
C GLN A 165 -30.63 -22.31 -20.56
N GLN A 166 -30.89 -22.79 -19.34
CA GLN A 166 -31.22 -21.92 -18.19
C GLN A 166 -30.04 -21.04 -17.76
N ALA A 167 -28.83 -21.58 -17.67
CA ALA A 167 -27.62 -20.79 -17.36
C ALA A 167 -27.30 -19.72 -18.41
N GLN A 168 -27.60 -19.99 -19.70
CA GLN A 168 -27.40 -19.03 -20.78
C GLN A 168 -28.52 -17.96 -20.85
N ALA A 169 -29.75 -18.30 -20.45
CA ALA A 169 -30.84 -17.35 -20.27
C ALA A 169 -30.65 -16.43 -19.05
N GLU A 170 -30.08 -16.95 -17.96
CA GLU A 170 -29.69 -16.16 -16.77
C GLU A 170 -28.55 -15.19 -17.08
N LYS A 171 -27.51 -15.64 -17.78
CA LYS A 171 -26.40 -14.77 -18.24
C LYS A 171 -26.86 -13.66 -19.20
N ASN A 172 -27.84 -13.95 -20.06
CA ASN A 172 -28.43 -12.94 -20.96
C ASN A 172 -29.38 -11.99 -20.22
N ARG A 173 -30.06 -12.44 -19.15
CA ARG A 173 -30.83 -11.57 -18.25
C ARG A 173 -29.94 -10.65 -17.43
N GLU A 174 -28.83 -11.15 -16.90
CA GLU A 174 -27.84 -10.33 -16.18
C GLU A 174 -27.23 -9.27 -17.10
N ASN A 175 -26.90 -9.61 -18.34
CA ASN A 175 -26.43 -8.63 -19.33
C ASN A 175 -27.51 -7.60 -19.73
N ALA A 176 -28.78 -7.98 -19.80
CA ALA A 176 -29.89 -7.06 -20.06
C ALA A 176 -30.24 -6.18 -18.84
N GLU A 177 -29.99 -6.66 -17.62
CA GLU A 177 -30.20 -5.91 -16.39
C GLU A 177 -29.03 -4.96 -16.07
N ALA A 178 -27.80 -5.33 -16.46
CA ALA A 178 -26.62 -4.48 -16.39
C ALA A 178 -26.72 -3.26 -17.33
N ALA A 179 -27.30 -3.44 -18.53
CA ALA A 179 -27.55 -2.34 -19.46
C ALA A 179 -28.53 -1.26 -18.93
N LYS A 180 -29.31 -1.58 -17.88
CA LYS A 180 -30.27 -0.64 -17.26
C LYS A 180 -29.69 0.14 -16.08
N LYS A 181 -28.50 -0.22 -15.60
CA LYS A 181 -27.84 0.36 -14.42
C LYS A 181 -26.70 1.32 -14.78
N GLU A 182 -26.43 1.55 -16.07
CA GLU A 182 -25.39 2.50 -16.47
C GLU A 182 -25.80 3.97 -16.24
N PRO A 183 -24.85 4.85 -15.89
CA PRO A 183 -25.12 6.28 -15.75
C PRO A 183 -25.62 6.84 -17.09
N PRO A 184 -26.58 7.76 -17.07
CA PRO A 184 -27.21 8.26 -18.28
C PRO A 184 -26.20 8.99 -19.18
N THR A 185 -26.45 8.99 -20.48
CA THR A 185 -25.60 9.68 -21.47
C THR A 185 -25.71 11.20 -21.36
N SER A 186 -26.81 11.70 -20.80
CA SER A 186 -27.10 13.11 -20.54
C SER A 186 -27.57 13.29 -19.10
N PRO A 187 -27.40 14.48 -18.50
CA PRO A 187 -27.92 14.76 -17.17
C PRO A 187 -29.45 14.60 -17.15
N SER A 188 -29.99 14.06 -16.07
CA SER A 188 -31.44 13.87 -15.91
C SER A 188 -31.91 14.25 -14.52
N ASP A 189 -33.04 14.93 -14.41
CA ASP A 189 -33.63 15.26 -13.11
C ASP A 189 -34.43 14.07 -12.56
N TYR A 190 -34.28 13.85 -11.25
CA TYR A 190 -34.95 12.80 -10.50
C TYR A 190 -35.63 13.37 -9.27
N GLN A 191 -36.92 13.08 -9.13
CA GLN A 191 -37.65 13.40 -7.91
C GLN A 191 -37.57 12.24 -6.93
N VAL A 192 -37.01 12.49 -5.76
CA VAL A 192 -36.78 11.52 -4.69
C VAL A 192 -38.11 10.93 -4.21
N LYS A 193 -38.22 9.59 -4.20
CA LYS A 193 -39.42 8.88 -3.77
C LYS A 193 -39.25 8.32 -2.36
N ARG A 194 -40.34 7.80 -1.80
CA ARG A 194 -40.32 7.20 -0.45
C ARG A 194 -39.33 6.04 -0.40
N GLY A 195 -38.40 6.10 0.56
CA GLY A 195 -37.38 5.07 0.75
C GLY A 195 -36.19 5.18 -0.20
N ASP A 196 -36.03 6.33 -0.86
CA ASP A 196 -34.81 6.66 -1.59
C ASP A 196 -33.81 7.39 -0.69
N GLY A 197 -32.54 7.18 -1.00
CA GLY A 197 -31.42 7.84 -0.36
C GLY A 197 -30.24 7.86 -1.31
N LEU A 198 -29.26 8.73 -1.07
CA LEU A 198 -28.10 8.92 -1.96
C LEU A 198 -27.42 7.58 -2.29
N ILE A 199 -27.20 6.72 -1.29
CA ILE A 199 -26.56 5.41 -1.47
C ILE A 199 -27.35 4.51 -2.42
N LYS A 200 -28.67 4.46 -2.27
CA LYS A 200 -29.55 3.61 -3.09
C LYS A 200 -29.59 4.11 -4.53
N LEU A 201 -29.72 5.42 -4.72
CA LEU A 201 -29.75 6.04 -6.04
C LEU A 201 -28.40 5.91 -6.75
N ALA A 202 -27.29 6.16 -6.05
CA ALA A 202 -25.94 5.96 -6.56
C ALA A 202 -25.73 4.51 -7.06
N ARG A 203 -26.17 3.51 -6.28
CA ARG A 203 -26.14 2.09 -6.70
C ARG A 203 -27.04 1.80 -7.91
N GLN A 204 -28.21 2.43 -7.98
CA GLN A 204 -29.14 2.24 -9.10
C GLN A 204 -28.56 2.74 -10.42
N TYR A 205 -27.82 3.85 -10.39
CA TYR A 205 -27.17 4.46 -11.56
C TYR A 205 -25.69 4.10 -11.69
N ASN A 206 -25.21 3.12 -10.92
CA ASN A 206 -23.84 2.63 -10.91
C ASN A 206 -22.78 3.75 -10.88
N MET A 207 -22.92 4.68 -9.94
CA MET A 207 -21.96 5.77 -9.70
C MET A 207 -21.60 5.89 -8.22
N PRO A 208 -20.44 6.49 -7.86
CA PRO A 208 -20.09 6.75 -6.47
C PRO A 208 -21.06 7.71 -5.80
N VAL A 209 -21.27 7.53 -4.48
CA VAL A 209 -22.17 8.38 -3.69
C VAL A 209 -21.65 9.81 -3.61
N GLU A 210 -20.33 9.95 -3.51
CA GLU A 210 -19.59 11.21 -3.46
C GLU A 210 -19.84 12.04 -4.72
N VAL A 211 -19.84 11.38 -5.88
CA VAL A 211 -20.06 12.02 -7.19
C VAL A 211 -21.49 12.52 -7.32
N LEU A 212 -22.47 11.69 -6.93
CA LEU A 212 -23.87 12.09 -6.94
C LEU A 212 -24.13 13.25 -5.98
N ALA A 213 -23.55 13.20 -4.78
CA ALA A 213 -23.66 14.27 -3.80
C ALA A 213 -23.01 15.57 -4.29
N GLN A 214 -21.79 15.49 -4.84
CA GLN A 214 -21.06 16.63 -5.39
C GLN A 214 -21.79 17.27 -6.58
N ALA A 215 -22.39 16.47 -7.46
CA ALA A 215 -23.17 16.99 -8.59
C ALA A 215 -24.43 17.77 -8.14
N ASN A 216 -24.85 17.60 -6.89
CA ASN A 216 -26.00 18.27 -6.29
C ASN A 216 -25.61 19.26 -5.18
N ASP A 217 -24.31 19.57 -5.03
CA ASP A 217 -23.79 20.43 -3.96
C ASP A 217 -24.17 19.98 -2.54
N MET A 218 -24.28 18.66 -2.33
CA MET A 218 -24.65 18.03 -1.06
C MET A 218 -23.45 17.29 -0.44
N SER A 219 -23.50 17.07 0.87
CA SER A 219 -22.57 16.16 1.54
C SER A 219 -22.94 14.69 1.22
N PRO A 220 -21.97 13.77 1.07
CA PRO A 220 -22.25 12.33 0.88
C PRO A 220 -23.03 11.70 2.04
N SER A 221 -23.02 12.35 3.20
CA SER A 221 -23.75 11.94 4.42
C SER A 221 -25.14 12.56 4.55
N THR A 222 -25.54 13.45 3.63
CA THR A 222 -26.84 14.13 3.70
C THR A 222 -27.98 13.15 3.42
N SER A 223 -29.04 13.21 4.24
CA SER A 223 -30.28 12.46 3.99
C SER A 223 -31.16 13.18 2.98
N LEU A 224 -31.71 12.45 2.01
CA LEU A 224 -32.61 13.00 1.00
C LEU A 224 -34.03 13.14 1.54
N GLN A 225 -34.73 14.20 1.13
CA GLN A 225 -36.13 14.43 1.49
C GLN A 225 -37.07 13.91 0.40
N LEU A 226 -38.23 13.40 0.80
CA LEU A 226 -39.29 13.00 -0.13
C LEU A 226 -39.71 14.18 -1.01
N GLY A 227 -39.78 13.95 -2.32
CA GLY A 227 -40.16 14.98 -3.30
C GLY A 227 -39.04 15.95 -3.67
N GLN A 228 -37.84 15.81 -3.08
CA GLN A 228 -36.68 16.61 -3.44
C GLN A 228 -36.26 16.30 -4.88
N ASN A 229 -35.98 17.34 -5.67
CA ASN A 229 -35.40 17.17 -6.99
C ASN A 229 -33.88 17.11 -6.87
N ILE A 230 -33.28 16.08 -7.47
CA ILE A 230 -31.85 15.91 -7.60
C ILE A 230 -31.50 15.73 -9.09
N THR A 231 -30.35 16.21 -9.49
CA THR A 231 -29.80 16.00 -10.83
C THR A 231 -28.90 14.77 -10.82
N ILE A 232 -29.19 13.81 -11.70
CA ILE A 232 -28.33 12.65 -11.95
C ILE A 232 -27.32 13.04 -13.04
N PRO A 233 -26.01 13.07 -12.74
CA PRO A 233 -24.99 13.48 -13.71
C PRO A 233 -24.82 12.45 -14.83
N SER A 234 -24.39 12.92 -15.99
CA SER A 234 -24.06 12.05 -17.12
C SER A 234 -22.77 11.28 -16.89
N ARG A 235 -22.57 10.18 -17.62
CA ARG A 235 -21.32 9.39 -17.55
C ARG A 235 -20.04 10.24 -17.74
N LYS A 236 -20.07 11.24 -18.63
CA LYS A 236 -18.93 12.16 -18.83
C LYS A 236 -18.70 13.06 -17.62
N GLN A 237 -19.78 13.53 -16.98
CA GLN A 237 -19.68 14.34 -15.76
C GLN A 237 -19.17 13.51 -14.59
N VAL A 238 -19.66 12.27 -14.43
CA VAL A 238 -19.18 11.32 -13.42
C VAL A 238 -17.66 11.14 -13.52
N GLN A 239 -17.15 10.81 -14.71
CA GLN A 239 -15.71 10.63 -14.90
C GLN A 239 -14.88 11.89 -14.58
N ARG A 240 -15.41 13.08 -14.85
CA ARG A 240 -14.74 14.34 -14.51
C ARG A 240 -14.72 14.56 -13.00
N LEU A 241 -15.86 14.38 -12.35
CA LEU A 241 -16.01 14.53 -10.89
C LEU A 241 -15.16 13.51 -10.14
N GLU A 242 -15.07 12.27 -10.60
CA GLU A 242 -14.17 11.25 -10.04
C GLU A 242 -12.70 11.66 -10.12
N ARG A 243 -12.25 12.18 -11.27
CA ARG A 243 -10.87 12.68 -11.42
C ARG A 243 -10.60 13.88 -10.54
N GLU A 244 -11.56 14.79 -10.42
CA GLU A 244 -11.46 15.96 -9.55
C GLU A 244 -11.41 15.56 -8.07
N ALA A 245 -12.27 14.63 -7.65
CA ALA A 245 -12.27 14.08 -6.30
C ALA A 245 -10.94 13.36 -5.99
N ALA A 246 -10.44 12.54 -6.92
CA ALA A 246 -9.15 11.86 -6.78
C ALA A 246 -7.97 12.86 -6.69
N ALA A 247 -7.97 13.91 -7.52
CA ALA A 247 -6.95 14.95 -7.45
C ALA A 247 -7.03 15.74 -6.12
N ALA A 248 -8.24 16.05 -5.65
CA ALA A 248 -8.44 16.72 -4.38
C ALA A 248 -7.98 15.87 -3.18
N GLU A 249 -8.19 14.55 -3.25
CA GLU A 249 -7.71 13.61 -2.23
C GLU A 249 -6.18 13.53 -2.22
N GLN A 250 -5.53 13.48 -3.39
CA GLN A 250 -4.06 13.53 -3.48
C GLN A 250 -3.48 14.82 -2.87
N VAL A 251 -4.08 15.98 -3.15
CA VAL A 251 -3.63 17.26 -2.57
C VAL A 251 -3.82 17.28 -1.06
N ARG A 252 -4.93 16.73 -0.55
CA ARG A 252 -5.16 16.60 0.91
C ARG A 252 -4.14 15.68 1.55
N GLU A 253 -3.83 14.58 0.90
CA GLU A 253 -2.86 13.61 1.38
C GLU A 253 -1.44 14.18 1.40
N GLU A 254 -1.03 14.88 0.34
CA GLU A 254 0.26 15.58 0.29
C GLU A 254 0.35 16.63 1.42
N LYS A 255 -0.73 17.40 1.63
CA LYS A 255 -0.78 18.39 2.73
C LYS A 255 -0.63 17.71 4.09
N ARG A 256 -1.35 16.60 4.32
CA ARG A 256 -1.26 15.81 5.56
C ARG A 256 0.15 15.26 5.78
N GLN A 257 0.75 14.68 4.74
CA GLN A 257 2.11 14.15 4.81
C GLN A 257 3.14 15.25 5.07
N LYS A 258 2.99 16.42 4.45
CA LYS A 258 3.86 17.59 4.69
C LYS A 258 3.73 18.11 6.12
N GLU A 259 2.51 18.17 6.65
CA GLU A 259 2.24 18.56 8.04
C GLU A 259 2.83 17.55 9.02
N GLU A 260 2.64 16.25 8.77
CA GLU A 260 3.21 15.19 9.60
C GLU A 260 4.74 15.14 9.53
N ALA A 261 5.33 15.35 8.35
CA ALA A 261 6.78 15.45 8.18
C ALA A 261 7.35 16.68 8.90
N LEU A 262 6.66 17.82 8.86
CA LEU A 262 7.05 19.01 9.61
C LEU A 262 6.94 18.78 11.13
N ALA A 263 5.89 18.11 11.58
CA ALA A 263 5.70 17.73 12.97
C ALA A 263 6.85 16.82 13.45
N LYS A 264 7.18 15.76 12.70
CA LYS A 264 8.31 14.85 13.01
C LYS A 264 9.65 15.60 13.07
N LYS A 265 9.93 16.45 12.08
CA LYS A 265 11.15 17.27 12.05
C LYS A 265 11.25 18.19 13.27
N SER A 266 10.14 18.77 13.72
CA SER A 266 10.11 19.61 14.92
C SER A 266 10.33 18.82 16.22
N THR A 267 9.81 17.59 16.32
CA THR A 267 10.03 16.73 17.48
C THR A 267 11.47 16.24 17.56
N ASP A 268 12.07 15.90 16.42
CA ASP A 268 13.46 15.47 16.33
C ASP A 268 14.40 16.62 16.70
N ALA A 269 14.18 17.82 16.11
CA ALA A 269 14.95 19.02 16.44
C ALA A 269 14.87 19.38 17.93
N LYS A 270 13.71 19.19 18.56
CA LYS A 270 13.53 19.39 20.00
C LYS A 270 14.31 18.38 20.84
N ARG A 271 14.27 17.09 20.45
CA ARG A 271 15.02 16.01 21.13
C ARG A 271 16.52 16.26 21.03
N ASP A 272 17.01 16.58 19.84
CA ASP A 272 18.43 16.85 19.59
C ASP A 272 18.92 18.07 20.36
N ALA A 273 18.14 19.17 20.36
CA ALA A 273 18.51 20.37 21.09
C ALA A 273 18.50 20.15 22.62
N GLN A 274 17.58 19.32 23.13
CA GLN A 274 17.56 18.94 24.54
C GLN A 274 18.76 18.06 24.92
N GLN A 275 19.14 17.13 24.05
CA GLN A 275 20.32 16.28 24.24
C GLN A 275 21.60 17.12 24.22
N LYS A 276 21.78 17.98 23.22
CA LYS A 276 22.91 18.92 23.13
C LYS A 276 23.03 19.81 24.36
N LEU A 277 21.91 20.31 24.88
CA LEU A 277 21.91 21.07 26.14
C LEU A 277 22.37 20.21 27.33
N SER A 278 21.92 18.96 27.41
CA SER A 278 22.33 18.05 28.48
C SER A 278 23.82 17.72 28.43
N ASP A 279 24.36 17.52 27.23
CA ASP A 279 25.78 17.21 27.02
C ASP A 279 26.65 18.44 27.27
N ALA A 280 26.26 19.62 26.78
CA ALA A 280 26.92 20.88 27.08
C ALA A 280 26.96 21.18 28.59
N ARG A 281 25.88 20.88 29.32
CA ARG A 281 25.85 21.02 30.79
C ARG A 281 26.80 20.06 31.51
N LYS A 282 27.10 18.89 30.93
CA LYS A 282 28.08 17.93 31.48
C LYS A 282 29.50 18.38 31.18
N GLU A 283 29.77 18.78 29.93
CA GLU A 283 31.10 19.22 29.46
C GLU A 283 31.60 20.49 30.18
N VAL A 284 30.70 21.42 30.50
CA VAL A 284 31.04 22.64 31.26
C VAL A 284 31.65 22.35 32.64
N LYS A 285 31.44 21.16 33.23
CA LYS A 285 32.14 20.79 34.48
C LYS A 285 33.65 20.71 34.30
N GLU A 286 34.14 20.53 33.07
CA GLU A 286 35.56 20.33 32.79
C GLU A 286 36.23 21.53 32.09
N THR A 287 35.52 22.33 31.27
CA THR A 287 36.21 23.24 30.33
C THR A 287 36.03 24.77 30.47
N ASP A 288 35.09 25.37 31.21
CA ASP A 288 35.02 26.86 31.23
C ASP A 288 34.18 27.50 32.36
N ALA A 289 34.63 27.40 33.61
CA ALA A 289 33.87 27.83 34.80
C ALA A 289 33.84 29.35 35.08
N LYS A 290 34.20 30.25 34.14
CA LYS A 290 34.28 31.70 34.43
C LYS A 290 32.99 32.47 34.09
N GLY A 291 31.85 32.03 34.63
CA GLY A 291 30.63 32.85 34.66
C GLY A 291 29.30 32.13 34.50
N SER A 292 28.24 32.84 34.87
CA SER A 292 26.86 32.47 34.52
C SER A 292 26.45 33.25 33.27
N PHE A 293 25.71 32.59 32.38
CA PHE A 293 25.23 33.17 31.13
C PHE A 293 23.71 32.99 31.02
N GLY A 294 23.05 33.93 30.36
CA GLY A 294 21.63 33.87 30.03
C GLY A 294 21.41 34.04 28.54
N VAL A 295 20.21 33.71 28.10
CA VAL A 295 19.76 33.88 26.72
C VAL A 295 18.66 34.93 26.71
N GLN A 296 18.93 36.10 26.14
CA GLN A 296 17.88 37.08 25.89
C GLN A 296 17.04 36.62 24.72
N VAL A 297 15.73 36.47 24.95
CA VAL A 297 14.78 35.94 23.97
C VAL A 297 13.96 37.03 23.30
N ALA A 298 13.71 38.14 24.01
CA ALA A 298 12.92 39.26 23.51
C ALA A 298 13.31 40.58 24.18
N LEU A 299 12.95 41.68 23.52
CA LEU A 299 12.95 43.04 24.06
C LEU A 299 11.55 43.63 23.86
N ALA A 300 10.79 43.80 24.94
CA ALA A 300 9.44 44.35 24.91
C ALA A 300 9.47 45.86 25.14
N ASN A 301 8.49 46.58 24.59
CA ASN A 301 8.39 48.04 24.73
C ASN A 301 7.94 48.47 26.15
N ASP A 302 7.31 47.57 26.89
CA ASP A 302 6.69 47.84 28.19
C ASP A 302 6.79 46.60 29.11
N GLN A 303 6.67 46.83 30.42
CA GLN A 303 6.78 45.76 31.44
C GLN A 303 5.66 44.73 31.31
N GLY A 304 4.44 45.14 30.96
CA GLY A 304 3.31 44.22 30.82
C GLY A 304 3.55 43.16 29.75
N LYS A 305 3.97 43.57 28.54
CA LYS A 305 4.35 42.64 27.47
C LYS A 305 5.56 41.78 27.84
N ALA A 306 6.54 42.34 28.55
CA ALA A 306 7.68 41.56 29.03
C ALA A 306 7.24 40.46 30.01
N ASP A 307 6.29 40.75 30.88
CA ASP A 307 5.78 39.80 31.87
C ASP A 307 4.91 38.71 31.22
N GLU A 308 4.13 39.05 30.20
CA GLU A 308 3.40 38.08 29.38
C GLU A 308 4.35 37.10 28.68
N LEU A 309 5.39 37.64 28.04
CA LEU A 309 6.43 36.83 27.43
C LEU A 309 7.14 35.99 28.48
N ALA A 310 7.51 36.57 29.63
CA ALA A 310 8.14 35.83 30.71
C ALA A 310 7.28 34.68 31.22
N LYS A 311 5.96 34.89 31.39
CA LYS A 311 5.00 33.84 31.75
C LYS A 311 4.93 32.73 30.71
N LYS A 312 5.00 33.06 29.41
CA LYS A 312 5.04 32.07 28.32
C LYS A 312 6.27 31.15 28.42
N PHE A 313 7.43 31.72 28.69
CA PHE A 313 8.67 30.95 28.87
C PHE A 313 8.67 30.17 30.20
N GLN A 314 8.12 30.76 31.26
CA GLN A 314 8.01 30.10 32.56
C GLN A 314 7.06 28.90 32.53
N SER A 315 5.92 29.01 31.83
CA SER A 315 4.98 27.89 31.64
C SER A 315 5.54 26.79 30.74
N ALA A 316 6.48 27.12 29.86
CA ALA A 316 7.27 26.14 29.11
C ALA A 316 8.38 25.47 29.96
N GLY A 317 8.55 25.86 31.23
CA GLY A 317 9.48 25.25 32.18
C GLY A 317 10.87 25.89 32.21
N TYR A 318 11.03 27.06 31.61
CA TYR A 318 12.30 27.80 31.61
C TYR A 318 12.38 28.76 32.80
N GLN A 319 13.59 28.99 33.32
CA GLN A 319 13.83 30.04 34.30
C GLN A 319 13.98 31.38 33.59
N VAL A 320 13.21 32.38 33.98
CA VAL A 320 13.12 33.66 33.27
C VAL A 320 13.30 34.82 34.23
N LYS A 321 13.97 35.88 33.77
CA LYS A 321 14.04 37.18 34.43
C LYS A 321 13.78 38.30 33.43
N THR A 322 13.16 39.38 33.89
CA THR A 322 13.02 40.63 33.14
C THR A 322 14.03 41.66 33.66
N SER A 323 14.50 42.54 32.78
CA SER A 323 15.42 43.63 33.15
C SER A 323 15.08 44.87 32.33
N ALA A 324 14.85 46.00 33.00
CA ALA A 324 14.61 47.27 32.33
C ALA A 324 15.89 47.79 31.66
N THR A 325 15.74 48.35 30.47
CA THR A 325 16.79 49.02 29.69
C THR A 325 16.24 50.34 29.15
N SER A 326 17.12 51.22 28.66
CA SER A 326 16.71 52.48 28.03
C SER A 326 15.83 52.30 26.78
N ARG A 327 15.82 51.10 26.18
CA ARG A 327 15.06 50.79 24.96
C ARG A 327 13.82 49.92 25.21
N GLY A 328 13.52 49.59 26.46
CA GLY A 328 12.44 48.66 26.82
C GLY A 328 12.89 47.62 27.83
N VAL A 329 12.08 46.58 28.03
CA VAL A 329 12.30 45.53 29.02
C VAL A 329 12.74 44.24 28.33
N ARG A 330 13.94 43.77 28.62
CA ARG A 330 14.45 42.51 28.06
C ARG A 330 13.97 41.32 28.87
N VAL A 331 13.65 40.24 28.18
CA VAL A 331 13.29 38.94 28.76
C VAL A 331 14.47 38.00 28.56
N ILE A 332 15.01 37.47 29.67
CA ILE A 332 16.23 36.66 29.69
C ILE A 332 15.92 35.31 30.32
N VAL A 333 16.32 34.24 29.64
CA VAL A 333 16.17 32.85 30.07
C VAL A 333 17.51 32.30 30.57
N GLY A 334 17.53 31.69 31.76
CA GLY A 334 18.76 31.23 32.43
C GLY A 334 18.64 31.28 33.96
N PRO A 335 19.74 31.09 34.72
CA PRO A 335 21.14 31.04 34.30
C PRO A 335 21.65 29.64 33.87
N GLU A 336 22.58 29.61 32.94
CA GLU A 336 23.43 28.43 32.64
C GLU A 336 24.88 28.72 33.02
N ARG A 337 25.62 27.70 33.49
CA ARG A 337 27.05 27.82 33.72
C ARG A 337 27.79 27.62 32.40
N GLY A 338 28.76 28.48 32.10
CA GLY A 338 29.56 28.38 30.88
C GLY A 338 28.82 28.81 29.61
N LYS A 339 29.59 29.30 28.64
CA LYS A 339 29.07 29.85 27.38
C LYS A 339 28.45 28.76 26.48
N VAL A 340 29.02 27.56 26.49
CA VAL A 340 28.58 26.43 25.65
C VAL A 340 27.18 25.96 26.05
N ALA A 341 26.91 25.82 27.36
CA ALA A 341 25.57 25.46 27.83
C ALA A 341 24.54 26.55 27.52
N ALA A 342 24.90 27.83 27.58
CA ALA A 342 24.02 28.93 27.20
C ALA A 342 23.74 28.98 25.68
N LEU A 343 24.71 28.61 24.84
CA LEU A 343 24.49 28.45 23.40
C LEU A 343 23.54 27.28 23.11
N ALA A 344 23.73 26.14 23.78
CA ALA A 344 22.82 25.01 23.64
C ALA A 344 21.40 25.34 24.17
N LEU A 345 21.30 26.18 25.22
CA LEU A 345 20.01 26.67 25.71
C LEU A 345 19.33 27.56 24.68
N LYS A 346 20.09 28.43 23.99
CA LYS A 346 19.61 29.27 22.88
C LYS A 346 19.03 28.40 21.76
N ASP A 347 19.75 27.37 21.35
CA ASP A 347 19.32 26.49 20.27
C ASP A 347 18.08 25.68 20.67
N LYS A 348 17.99 25.24 21.94
CA LYS A 348 16.78 24.60 22.48
C LYS A 348 15.58 25.54 22.48
N ILE A 349 15.77 26.80 22.85
CA ILE A 349 14.70 27.81 22.83
C ILE A 349 14.21 28.05 21.40
N ASN A 350 15.13 28.18 20.44
CA ASN A 350 14.78 28.38 19.03
C ASN A 350 14.03 27.18 18.42
N SER A 351 14.32 25.97 18.90
CA SER A 351 13.67 24.73 18.44
C SER A 351 12.37 24.38 19.17
N ASP A 352 11.98 25.09 20.24
CA ASP A 352 10.77 24.75 20.99
C ASP A 352 9.53 25.48 20.42
N PRO A 353 8.57 24.75 19.82
CA PRO A 353 7.37 25.35 19.23
C PRO A 353 6.48 26.05 20.26
N LYS A 354 6.62 25.72 21.56
CA LYS A 354 5.85 26.36 22.64
C LYS A 354 6.13 27.85 22.77
N VAL A 355 7.37 28.28 22.50
CA VAL A 355 7.82 29.66 22.72
C VAL A 355 7.95 30.44 21.41
N ASN A 356 8.14 29.77 20.27
CA ASN A 356 8.15 30.32 18.91
C ASN A 356 8.94 31.63 18.80
N THR A 357 10.24 31.57 19.11
CA THR A 357 11.13 32.74 19.13
C THR A 357 12.39 32.44 18.31
N THR A 358 12.76 33.34 17.41
CA THR A 358 13.92 33.19 16.51
C THR A 358 15.06 34.15 16.85
N SER A 359 14.82 35.10 17.76
CA SER A 359 15.72 36.22 18.09
C SER A 359 16.45 36.06 19.42
N ALA A 360 16.87 34.83 19.74
CA ALA A 360 17.58 34.55 20.98
C ALA A 360 19.09 34.84 20.83
N TRP A 361 19.70 35.58 21.77
CA TRP A 361 21.16 35.74 21.85
C TRP A 361 21.69 35.50 23.26
N VAL A 362 22.94 35.05 23.36
CA VAL A 362 23.59 34.77 24.65
C VAL A 362 24.19 36.05 25.22
N LEU A 363 23.97 36.30 26.50
CA LEU A 363 24.54 37.40 27.26
C LEU A 363 25.09 36.91 28.61
N TYR A 364 25.93 37.73 29.24
CA TYR A 364 26.44 37.43 30.58
C TYR A 364 25.36 37.63 31.64
N TRP A 365 25.17 36.65 32.51
CA TRP A 365 24.22 36.72 33.60
C TRP A 365 24.86 37.53 34.75
N ARG A 366 24.48 38.81 34.86
CA ARG A 366 24.89 39.70 35.96
C ARG A 366 23.82 39.78 37.03
#